data_AF-A0A1I5FXJ5-F1
#
_entry.id   AF-A0A1I5FXJ5-F1
#
_cell.length_a   1.000
_cell.length_b   1.000
_cell.length_c   1.000
_cell.angle_alpha   90.00
_cell.angle_beta   90.00
_cell.angle_gamma   90.00
#
_symmetry.space_group_name_H-M   'P 1'
#
loop_
_entity.id
_entity.type
_entity.pdbx_description
1 polymer ?
#
loop_
_entity_poly.entity_id
_entity_poly.type
_entity_poly.pdbx_seq_one_letter_code
_entity_poly.pdbx_strand_id
1 'polypeptide(L)'
;MIRPGFLSSTERLELEACVGSQREDHGIARRANAILLLDDGKSCQVIAEFLYLDDDTIRGWYKTYRESSWDALAVDGWKGGQSRMTSAQEAALCTWLEGRFCRSTVEIRSHIASKFCLEYSHSGCIKLLARLEFEYRKPKALPRVASAEKQAAFIAMYERLVSKMSMDEAVYFADAVHPEYQTKPGFGWVKTGSNPAVTTTAGRGRVNIHGALNLETFDAPFVEPTTVDGGSAAPLLAKIEARNPDKRIIHVIWDNAAYHKGPDVRAFLARPDCRIHLIQLPPYCPHLNPIERLWAVMHQQVTHNRHYPTQKQFANAILKFFREIIPNERWSRKFGPDVKVDRMMKVTIQNEETKEPFAGF
;
A
#
# COMPACT_ATOMS: atom_id res chain seq x y z
N MET A 1 62.85 16.31 -7.88
CA MET A 1 62.23 17.44 -7.15
C MET A 1 61.24 18.11 -8.09
N ILE A 2 60.00 18.29 -7.64
CA ILE A 2 58.98 19.06 -8.36
C ILE A 2 59.31 20.54 -8.15
N ARG A 3 59.31 21.35 -9.22
CA ARG A 3 59.61 22.79 -9.14
C ARG A 3 58.32 23.54 -8.78
N PRO A 4 58.36 24.50 -7.85
CA PRO A 4 57.19 25.32 -7.52
C PRO A 4 56.78 26.23 -8.69
N GLY A 5 55.54 26.72 -8.67
CA GLY A 5 55.00 27.61 -9.70
C GLY A 5 54.81 26.94 -11.06
N PHE A 6 54.38 25.68 -11.06
CA PHE A 6 54.07 24.93 -12.28
C PHE A 6 52.61 25.08 -12.73
N LEU A 7 51.73 25.63 -11.87
CA LEU A 7 50.36 25.97 -12.21
C LEU A 7 50.28 27.34 -12.89
N SER A 8 49.44 27.45 -13.92
CA SER A 8 48.99 28.75 -14.42
C SER A 8 48.02 29.42 -13.44
N SER A 9 47.85 30.74 -13.56
CA SER A 9 46.92 31.49 -12.72
C SER A 9 45.48 30.97 -12.82
N THR A 10 45.07 30.47 -13.99
CA THR A 10 43.73 29.91 -14.21
C THR A 10 43.58 28.56 -13.51
N GLU A 11 44.54 27.63 -13.69
CA GLU A 11 44.51 26.30 -13.06
C GLU A 11 44.53 26.41 -11.52
N ARG A 12 45.30 27.36 -10.99
CA ARG A 12 45.36 27.59 -9.55
C ARG A 12 44.02 28.03 -8.97
N LEU A 13 43.33 28.96 -9.63
CA LEU A 13 42.00 29.43 -9.21
C LEU A 13 40.95 28.31 -9.25
N GLU A 14 41.01 27.43 -10.25
CA GLU A 14 40.10 26.28 -10.36
C GLU A 14 40.28 25.30 -9.20
N LEU A 15 41.53 25.00 -8.83
CA LEU A 15 41.85 24.12 -7.70
C LEU A 15 41.47 24.75 -6.35
N GLU A 16 41.70 26.05 -6.16
CA GLU A 16 41.31 26.78 -4.96
C GLU A 16 39.78 26.79 -4.76
N ALA A 17 39.02 26.95 -5.84
CA ALA A 17 37.56 26.83 -5.82
C ALA A 17 37.10 25.42 -5.43
N CYS A 18 37.78 24.38 -5.94
CA CYS A 18 37.49 22.99 -5.60
C CYS A 18 37.73 22.69 -4.10
N VAL A 19 38.85 23.13 -3.53
CA VAL A 19 39.15 22.91 -2.10
C VAL A 19 38.20 23.71 -1.19
N GLY A 20 37.77 24.91 -1.60
CA GLY A 20 36.85 25.75 -0.84
C GLY A 20 35.38 25.29 -0.87
N SER A 21 35.01 24.36 -1.75
CA SER A 21 33.63 23.86 -1.88
C SER A 21 33.25 22.98 -0.69
N GLN A 22 32.18 23.35 0.02
CA GLN A 22 31.63 22.56 1.13
C GLN A 22 30.94 21.26 0.68
N ARG A 23 30.69 21.11 -0.63
CA ARG A 23 29.91 19.99 -1.20
C ARG A 23 30.74 19.07 -2.09
N GLU A 24 32.03 19.33 -2.24
CA GLU A 24 32.89 18.51 -3.08
C GLU A 24 33.13 17.14 -2.46
N ASP A 25 33.31 16.12 -3.31
CA ASP A 25 33.70 14.80 -2.84
C ASP A 25 35.06 14.89 -2.12
N HIS A 26 35.14 14.30 -0.93
CA HIS A 26 36.34 14.33 -0.09
C HIS A 26 37.58 13.77 -0.82
N GLY A 27 37.41 12.82 -1.75
CA GLY A 27 38.47 12.32 -2.62
C GLY A 27 39.02 13.40 -3.56
N ILE A 28 38.13 14.17 -4.18
CA ILE A 28 38.46 15.21 -5.16
C ILE A 28 39.14 16.41 -4.48
N ALA A 29 38.55 16.95 -3.42
CA ALA A 29 39.11 18.10 -2.69
C ALA A 29 40.51 17.79 -2.12
N ARG A 30 40.73 16.57 -1.66
CA ARG A 30 42.02 16.12 -1.12
C ARG A 30 43.11 16.03 -2.20
N ARG A 31 42.76 15.63 -3.44
CA ARG A 31 43.69 15.64 -4.58
C ARG A 31 44.02 17.06 -5.02
N ALA A 32 43.03 17.95 -5.10
CA ALA A 32 43.25 19.36 -5.40
C ALA A 32 44.22 20.01 -4.40
N ASN A 33 43.99 19.77 -3.10
CA ASN A 33 44.84 20.30 -2.04
C ASN A 33 46.30 19.82 -2.16
N ALA A 34 46.51 18.54 -2.50
CA ALA A 34 47.85 18.01 -2.74
C ALA A 34 48.57 18.71 -3.91
N ILE A 35 47.86 19.01 -5.01
CA ILE A 35 48.45 19.70 -6.17
C ILE A 35 48.79 21.17 -5.84
N LEU A 36 47.94 21.88 -5.11
CA LEU A 36 48.21 23.25 -4.64
C LEU A 36 49.44 23.30 -3.73
N LEU A 37 49.56 22.37 -2.77
CA LEU A 37 50.71 22.32 -1.86
C LEU A 37 52.02 21.98 -2.59
N LEU A 38 51.95 21.16 -3.65
CA LEU A 38 53.12 20.92 -4.51
C LEU A 38 53.52 22.19 -5.26
N ASP A 39 52.56 22.95 -5.76
CA ASP A 39 52.81 24.22 -6.45
C ASP A 39 53.41 25.28 -5.53
N ASP A 40 52.99 25.29 -4.26
CA ASP A 40 53.56 26.09 -3.16
C ASP A 40 54.98 25.63 -2.75
N GLY A 41 55.52 24.59 -3.36
CA GLY A 41 56.88 24.10 -3.16
C GLY A 41 57.06 23.15 -1.98
N LYS A 42 55.97 22.59 -1.43
CA LYS A 42 56.08 21.53 -0.42
C LYS A 42 56.55 20.23 -1.07
N SER A 43 57.36 19.45 -0.35
CA SER A 43 57.80 18.13 -0.84
C SER A 43 56.68 17.10 -0.73
N CYS A 44 56.71 16.07 -1.60
CA CYS A 44 55.74 14.97 -1.53
C CYS A 44 55.69 14.32 -0.14
N GLN A 45 56.83 14.22 0.54
CA GLN A 45 56.93 13.65 1.89
C GLN A 45 56.14 14.47 2.93
N VAL A 46 56.27 15.80 2.90
CA VAL A 46 55.56 16.71 3.82
C VAL A 46 54.06 16.68 3.57
N ILE A 47 53.65 16.63 2.29
CA ILE A 47 52.22 16.56 1.93
C ILE A 47 51.63 15.21 2.33
N ALA A 48 52.37 14.12 2.12
CA ALA A 48 51.97 12.78 2.50
C ALA A 48 51.75 12.66 4.02
N GLU A 49 52.64 13.23 4.82
CA GLU A 49 52.49 13.31 6.28
C GLU A 49 51.25 14.12 6.68
N PHE A 50 51.02 15.27 6.04
CA PHE A 50 49.88 16.15 6.36
C PHE A 50 48.52 15.55 5.95
N LEU A 51 48.47 14.81 4.83
CA LEU A 51 47.25 14.19 4.31
C LEU A 51 47.06 12.75 4.77
N TYR A 52 47.97 12.21 5.60
CA TYR A 52 48.00 10.82 6.04
C TYR A 52 47.97 9.81 4.88
N LEU A 53 48.83 10.04 3.89
CA LEU A 53 48.98 9.23 2.68
C LEU A 53 50.42 8.76 2.51
N ASP A 54 50.65 7.89 1.54
CA ASP A 54 51.98 7.49 1.11
C ASP A 54 52.55 8.49 0.09
N ASP A 55 53.86 8.76 0.14
CA ASP A 55 54.47 9.78 -0.71
C ASP A 55 54.50 9.40 -2.21
N ASP A 56 54.44 8.11 -2.54
CA ASP A 56 54.24 7.63 -3.91
C ASP A 56 52.83 7.92 -4.42
N THR A 57 51.83 8.00 -3.54
CA THR A 57 50.47 8.41 -3.92
C THR A 57 50.46 9.86 -4.40
N ILE A 58 51.16 10.74 -3.69
CA ILE A 58 51.30 12.16 -4.07
C ILE A 58 52.08 12.29 -5.38
N ARG A 59 53.15 11.51 -5.57
CA ARG A 59 53.89 11.46 -6.84
C ARG A 59 53.00 10.97 -8.00
N GLY A 60 52.17 9.96 -7.75
CA GLY A 60 51.21 9.43 -8.72
C GLY A 60 50.17 10.45 -9.14
N TRP A 61 49.62 11.21 -8.19
CA TRP A 61 48.68 12.30 -8.48
C TRP A 61 49.33 13.41 -9.31
N TYR A 62 50.55 13.85 -8.95
CA TYR A 62 51.30 14.83 -9.73
C TYR A 62 51.56 14.33 -11.16
N LYS A 63 51.99 13.07 -11.32
CA LYS A 63 52.22 12.47 -12.63
C LYS A 63 50.95 12.48 -13.48
N THR A 64 49.84 12.06 -12.89
CA THR A 64 48.53 12.00 -13.55
C THR A 64 48.06 13.40 -13.96
N TYR A 65 48.20 14.39 -13.08
CA TYR A 65 47.90 15.79 -13.37
C TYR A 65 48.74 16.33 -14.54
N ARG A 66 50.05 16.03 -14.55
CA ARG A 66 50.96 16.45 -15.61
C ARG A 66 50.66 15.80 -16.97
N GLU A 67 50.20 14.56 -16.97
CA GLU A 67 49.94 13.79 -18.19
C GLU A 67 48.52 14.01 -18.73
N SER A 68 47.54 14.28 -17.87
CA SER A 68 46.11 14.22 -18.21
C SER A 68 45.25 15.33 -17.62
N SER A 69 45.87 16.40 -17.11
CA SER A 69 45.23 17.59 -16.52
C SER A 69 44.42 17.33 -15.23
N TRP A 70 43.77 18.38 -14.72
CA TRP A 70 42.88 18.32 -13.56
C TRP A 70 41.68 17.39 -13.80
N ASP A 71 41.06 17.47 -14.98
CA ASP A 71 39.84 16.74 -15.29
C ASP A 71 40.00 15.22 -15.15
N ALA A 72 41.16 14.68 -15.54
CA ALA A 72 41.44 13.25 -15.38
C ALA A 72 41.74 12.86 -13.93
N LEU A 73 42.35 13.75 -13.13
CA LEU A 73 42.67 13.48 -11.73
C LEU A 73 41.42 13.57 -10.82
N ALA A 74 40.44 14.39 -11.21
CA ALA A 74 39.18 14.56 -10.50
C ALA A 74 38.24 13.36 -10.63
N VAL A 75 38.42 12.49 -11.63
CA VAL A 75 37.58 11.30 -11.83
C VAL A 75 38.08 10.13 -10.97
N ASP A 76 37.28 9.72 -10.00
CA ASP A 76 37.51 8.47 -9.26
C ASP A 76 37.22 7.26 -10.17
N GLY A 77 38.29 6.71 -10.77
CA GLY A 77 38.25 5.52 -11.63
C GLY A 77 37.96 4.20 -10.90
N TRP A 78 37.21 4.24 -9.79
CA TRP A 78 36.88 3.06 -9.01
C TRP A 78 35.96 2.13 -9.81
N LYS A 79 36.57 1.16 -10.48
CA LYS A 79 35.84 0.06 -11.11
C LYS A 79 35.39 -0.87 -10.00
N GLY A 80 34.09 -0.86 -9.70
CA GLY A 80 33.47 -1.77 -8.75
C GLY A 80 33.90 -3.23 -9.02
N GLY A 81 34.04 -4.01 -7.95
CA GLY A 81 34.49 -5.40 -8.05
C GLY A 81 33.62 -6.23 -9.00
N GLN A 82 34.26 -7.11 -9.77
CA GLN A 82 33.58 -8.05 -10.65
C GLN A 82 32.66 -8.98 -9.84
N SER A 83 31.49 -9.31 -10.38
CA SER A 83 30.58 -10.29 -9.79
C SER A 83 31.29 -11.63 -9.57
N ARG A 84 31.06 -12.26 -8.42
CA ARG A 84 31.52 -13.64 -8.18
C ARG A 84 30.77 -14.67 -9.02
N MET A 85 29.59 -14.33 -9.54
CA MET A 85 28.81 -15.19 -10.42
C MET A 85 28.97 -14.79 -11.88
N THR A 86 29.02 -15.78 -12.76
CA THR A 86 28.93 -15.61 -14.21
C THR A 86 27.48 -15.31 -14.61
N SER A 87 27.28 -14.68 -15.77
CA SER A 87 25.93 -14.38 -16.29
C SER A 87 25.05 -15.63 -16.46
N ALA A 88 25.64 -16.77 -16.80
CA ALA A 88 24.91 -18.04 -16.91
C ALA A 88 24.41 -18.55 -15.54
N GLN A 89 25.21 -18.37 -14.48
CA GLN A 89 24.82 -18.72 -13.12
C GLN A 89 23.75 -17.77 -12.58
N GLU A 90 23.86 -16.47 -12.91
CA GLU A 90 22.85 -15.46 -12.54
C GLU A 90 21.49 -15.79 -13.18
N ALA A 91 21.46 -16.08 -14.49
CA ALA A 91 20.24 -16.49 -15.17
C ALA A 91 19.62 -17.77 -14.55
N ALA A 92 20.43 -18.77 -14.25
CA ALA A 92 19.97 -20.00 -13.61
C ALA A 92 19.41 -19.75 -12.19
N LEU A 93 20.01 -18.83 -11.42
CA LEU A 93 19.51 -18.42 -10.11
C LEU A 93 18.17 -17.68 -10.24
N CYS A 94 18.02 -16.78 -11.21
CA CYS A 94 16.76 -16.08 -11.46
C CYS A 94 15.62 -17.06 -11.76
N THR A 95 15.83 -18.02 -12.68
CA THR A 95 14.82 -19.05 -12.99
C THR A 95 14.44 -19.88 -11.75
N TRP A 96 15.42 -20.21 -10.90
CA TRP A 96 15.17 -20.96 -9.68
C TRP A 96 14.34 -20.16 -8.65
N LEU A 97 14.62 -18.85 -8.51
CA LEU A 97 13.89 -17.94 -7.63
C LEU A 97 12.47 -17.63 -8.16
N GLU A 98 12.26 -17.51 -9.46
CA GLU A 98 10.94 -17.26 -10.04
C GLU A 98 9.99 -18.46 -9.86
N GLY A 99 10.55 -19.68 -9.89
CA GLY A 99 9.77 -20.91 -9.66
C GLY A 99 9.41 -21.16 -8.20
N ARG A 100 9.94 -20.39 -7.24
CA ARG A 100 9.81 -20.66 -5.80
C ARG A 100 9.76 -19.39 -4.95
N PHE A 101 8.80 -19.33 -4.03
CA PHE A 101 8.74 -18.23 -3.07
C PHE A 101 9.69 -18.48 -1.88
N CYS A 102 10.97 -18.12 -2.04
CA CYS A 102 11.98 -18.22 -0.98
C CYS A 102 11.77 -17.14 0.08
N ARG A 103 11.65 -17.55 1.35
CA ARG A 103 11.34 -16.63 2.46
C ARG A 103 12.58 -16.10 3.20
N SER A 104 13.75 -16.63 2.89
CA SER A 104 14.98 -16.31 3.59
C SER A 104 16.21 -16.42 2.68
N THR A 105 17.15 -15.50 2.86
CA THR A 105 18.48 -15.56 2.23
C THR A 105 19.28 -16.80 2.64
N VAL A 106 18.94 -17.48 3.73
CA VAL A 106 19.61 -18.74 4.13
C VAL A 106 19.38 -19.82 3.07
N GLU A 107 18.14 -20.01 2.64
CA GLU A 107 17.77 -20.97 1.60
C GLU A 107 18.47 -20.66 0.28
N ILE A 108 18.49 -19.38 -0.09
CA ILE A 108 19.12 -18.88 -1.33
C ILE A 108 20.63 -19.13 -1.28
N ARG A 109 21.29 -18.81 -0.15
CA ARG A 109 22.73 -19.05 0.02
C ARG A 109 23.09 -20.54 -0.02
N SER A 110 22.30 -21.40 0.63
CA SER A 110 22.48 -22.85 0.56
C SER A 110 22.31 -23.39 -0.86
N HIS A 111 21.38 -22.83 -1.64
CA HIS A 111 21.23 -23.18 -3.05
C HIS A 111 22.45 -22.73 -3.87
N ILE A 112 22.92 -21.50 -3.69
CA ILE A 112 24.10 -20.98 -4.39
C ILE A 112 25.35 -21.81 -4.06
N ALA A 113 25.57 -22.15 -2.78
CA ALA A 113 26.69 -22.97 -2.35
C ALA A 113 26.64 -24.39 -2.96
N SER A 114 25.47 -25.02 -2.96
CA SER A 114 25.33 -26.39 -3.50
C SER A 114 25.36 -26.45 -5.03
N LYS A 115 24.78 -25.47 -5.72
CA LYS A 115 24.64 -25.48 -7.19
C LYS A 115 25.83 -24.87 -7.92
N PHE A 116 26.40 -23.81 -7.36
CA PHE A 116 27.45 -23.02 -7.99
C PHE A 116 28.78 -23.04 -7.24
N CYS A 117 28.85 -23.70 -6.08
CA CYS A 117 30.03 -23.75 -5.22
C CYS A 117 30.56 -22.36 -4.81
N LEU A 118 29.64 -21.40 -4.64
CA LEU A 118 29.95 -20.03 -4.26
C LEU A 118 29.41 -19.71 -2.87
N GLU A 119 30.27 -19.19 -2.01
CA GLU A 119 29.89 -18.73 -0.67
C GLU A 119 29.62 -17.22 -0.69
N TYR A 120 28.40 -16.87 -0.31
CA TYR A 120 27.97 -15.48 -0.10
C TYR A 120 27.74 -15.23 1.40
N SER A 121 28.11 -14.05 1.88
CA SER A 121 27.62 -13.56 3.17
C SER A 121 26.14 -13.17 3.08
N HIS A 122 25.48 -12.96 4.22
CA HIS A 122 24.09 -12.48 4.23
C HIS A 122 23.94 -11.15 3.46
N SER A 123 24.79 -10.16 3.76
CA SER A 123 24.79 -8.87 3.09
C SER A 123 25.19 -8.97 1.61
N GLY A 124 26.11 -9.87 1.26
CA GLY A 124 26.48 -10.14 -0.13
C GLY A 124 25.33 -10.73 -0.93
N CYS A 125 24.56 -11.65 -0.33
CA CYS A 125 23.37 -12.23 -0.95
C CYS A 125 22.27 -11.19 -1.20
N ILE A 126 22.04 -10.26 -0.25
CA ILE A 126 21.09 -9.16 -0.45
C ILE A 126 21.51 -8.26 -1.60
N LYS A 127 22.80 -7.88 -1.66
CA LYS A 127 23.34 -7.06 -2.77
C LYS A 127 23.22 -7.77 -4.12
N LEU A 128 23.47 -9.08 -4.16
CA LEU A 128 23.27 -9.91 -5.35
C LEU A 128 21.81 -9.88 -5.81
N LEU A 129 20.86 -10.14 -4.90
CA LEU A 129 19.42 -10.15 -5.21
C LEU A 129 18.95 -8.80 -5.73
N ALA A 130 19.38 -7.70 -5.09
CA ALA A 130 19.06 -6.35 -5.55
C ALA A 130 19.60 -6.07 -6.96
N ARG A 131 20.81 -6.54 -7.29
CA ARG A 131 21.40 -6.43 -8.63
C ARG A 131 20.66 -7.27 -9.68
N LEU A 132 20.10 -8.41 -9.27
CA LEU A 132 19.25 -9.25 -10.11
C LEU A 132 17.79 -8.79 -10.14
N GLU A 133 17.49 -7.59 -9.63
CA GLU A 133 16.15 -6.98 -9.59
C GLU A 133 15.11 -7.75 -8.75
N PHE A 134 15.56 -8.58 -7.80
CA PHE A 134 14.68 -9.23 -6.82
C PHE A 134 14.44 -8.35 -5.60
N GLU A 135 13.18 -8.17 -5.25
CA GLU A 135 12.75 -7.42 -4.07
C GLU A 135 12.02 -8.33 -3.07
N TYR A 136 12.29 -8.13 -1.78
CA TYR A 136 11.58 -8.84 -0.72
C TYR A 136 10.19 -8.23 -0.50
N ARG A 137 9.14 -8.89 -1.03
CA ARG A 137 7.75 -8.43 -0.90
C ARG A 137 6.84 -9.50 -0.33
N LYS A 138 5.79 -9.05 0.36
CA LYS A 138 4.67 -9.91 0.78
C LYS A 138 3.81 -10.26 -0.44
N PRO A 139 3.56 -11.55 -0.72
CA PRO A 139 2.67 -11.93 -1.82
C PRO A 139 1.27 -11.41 -1.53
N LYS A 140 0.63 -10.82 -2.53
CA LYS A 140 -0.76 -10.40 -2.44
C LYS A 140 -1.64 -11.63 -2.67
N ALA A 141 -2.60 -11.87 -1.77
CA ALA A 141 -3.66 -12.82 -2.06
C ALA A 141 -4.48 -12.26 -3.24
N LEU A 142 -4.54 -12.99 -4.35
CA LEU A 142 -5.44 -12.67 -5.43
C LEU A 142 -6.82 -13.25 -5.10
N PRO A 143 -7.91 -12.48 -5.20
CA PRO A 143 -9.26 -13.02 -5.11
C PRO A 143 -9.43 -14.12 -6.15
N ARG A 144 -10.20 -15.18 -5.83
CA ARG A 144 -10.63 -16.16 -6.83
C ARG A 144 -11.39 -15.39 -7.92
N VAL A 145 -10.80 -15.27 -9.10
CA VAL A 145 -11.18 -14.31 -10.15
C VAL A 145 -12.70 -14.35 -10.38
N ALA A 146 -13.35 -13.24 -10.07
CA ALA A 146 -14.74 -13.02 -10.41
C ALA A 146 -14.88 -12.98 -11.95
N SER A 147 -15.86 -13.70 -12.50
CA SER A 147 -16.11 -13.71 -13.95
C SER A 147 -16.43 -12.30 -14.44
N ALA A 148 -15.56 -11.72 -15.29
CA ALA A 148 -15.75 -10.39 -15.87
C ALA A 148 -17.08 -10.27 -16.62
N GLU A 149 -17.50 -11.34 -17.31
CA GLU A 149 -18.80 -11.43 -17.98
C GLU A 149 -19.96 -11.29 -16.99
N LYS A 150 -19.92 -12.02 -15.86
CA LYS A 150 -20.96 -11.93 -14.82
C LYS A 150 -20.99 -10.57 -14.15
N GLN A 151 -19.84 -9.93 -13.98
CA GLN A 151 -19.76 -8.55 -13.47
C GLN A 151 -20.42 -7.57 -14.44
N ALA A 152 -20.05 -7.61 -15.72
CA ALA A 152 -20.63 -6.75 -16.76
C ALA A 152 -22.14 -6.95 -16.90
N ALA A 153 -22.60 -8.21 -16.87
CA ALA A 153 -24.02 -8.53 -16.93
C ALA A 153 -24.80 -7.97 -15.72
N PHE A 154 -24.22 -8.04 -14.51
CA PHE A 154 -24.82 -7.47 -13.32
C PHE A 154 -24.88 -5.94 -13.37
N ILE A 155 -23.80 -5.29 -13.79
CA ILE A 155 -23.76 -3.83 -13.95
C ILE A 155 -24.83 -3.38 -14.93
N ALA A 156 -24.91 -4.01 -16.11
CA ALA A 156 -25.93 -3.69 -17.11
C ALA A 156 -27.37 -3.95 -16.60
N MET A 157 -27.58 -4.99 -15.78
CA MET A 157 -28.87 -5.25 -15.13
C MET A 157 -29.21 -4.15 -14.12
N TYR A 158 -28.25 -3.74 -13.29
CA TYR A 158 -28.43 -2.69 -12.29
C TYR A 158 -28.70 -1.31 -12.94
N GLU A 159 -27.96 -0.95 -13.97
CA GLU A 159 -28.19 0.30 -14.73
C GLU A 159 -29.58 0.32 -15.36
N ARG A 160 -30.04 -0.81 -15.90
CA ARG A 160 -31.41 -0.95 -16.42
C ARG A 160 -32.47 -0.87 -15.32
N LEU A 161 -32.20 -1.40 -14.14
CA LEU A 161 -33.10 -1.33 -12.99
C LEU A 161 -33.27 0.13 -12.56
N VAL A 162 -32.17 0.82 -12.24
CA VAL A 162 -32.19 2.20 -11.74
C VAL A 162 -32.76 3.16 -12.79
N SER A 163 -32.47 2.98 -14.09
CA SER A 163 -33.00 3.85 -15.14
C SER A 163 -34.50 3.74 -15.38
N LYS A 164 -35.12 2.60 -15.01
CA LYS A 164 -36.56 2.36 -15.15
C LYS A 164 -37.32 2.47 -13.84
N MET A 165 -36.61 2.64 -12.73
CA MET A 165 -37.18 2.67 -11.41
C MET A 165 -38.07 3.90 -11.23
N SER A 166 -39.28 3.68 -10.70
CA SER A 166 -40.21 4.74 -10.35
C SER A 166 -40.03 5.19 -8.90
N MET A 167 -40.61 6.35 -8.53
CA MET A 167 -40.48 6.91 -7.18
C MET A 167 -41.12 6.05 -6.07
N ASP A 168 -42.00 5.12 -6.42
CA ASP A 168 -42.60 4.11 -5.54
C ASP A 168 -41.75 2.83 -5.44
N GLU A 169 -40.51 2.84 -5.94
CA GLU A 169 -39.57 1.73 -5.80
C GLU A 169 -38.32 2.19 -5.03
N ALA A 170 -37.58 1.23 -4.46
CA ALA A 170 -36.33 1.51 -3.75
C ALA A 170 -35.32 0.39 -3.95
N VAL A 171 -34.03 0.72 -3.91
CA VAL A 171 -32.93 -0.27 -3.92
C VAL A 171 -32.11 -0.18 -2.66
N TYR A 172 -31.88 -1.33 -2.04
CA TYR A 172 -31.00 -1.50 -0.90
C TYR A 172 -29.91 -2.52 -1.23
N PHE A 173 -28.69 -2.22 -0.80
CA PHE A 173 -27.57 -3.16 -0.79
C PHE A 173 -27.39 -3.69 0.62
N ALA A 174 -27.49 -4.99 0.84
CA ALA A 174 -27.42 -5.62 2.15
C ALA A 174 -26.24 -6.58 2.25
N ASP A 175 -25.68 -6.64 3.45
CA ASP A 175 -24.55 -7.49 3.79
C ASP A 175 -24.38 -7.59 5.32
N ALA A 176 -23.57 -8.54 5.75
CA ALA A 176 -23.19 -8.68 7.14
C ALA A 176 -21.70 -8.37 7.37
N VAL A 177 -21.43 -7.58 8.40
CA VAL A 177 -20.08 -7.26 8.83
C VAL A 177 -19.84 -7.76 10.26
N HIS A 178 -18.61 -8.19 10.51
CA HIS A 178 -18.15 -8.69 11.80
C HIS A 178 -17.01 -7.85 12.36
N PRO A 179 -17.27 -6.65 12.91
CA PRO A 179 -16.22 -5.84 13.52
C PRO A 179 -15.57 -6.59 14.68
N GLU A 180 -14.29 -6.91 14.54
CA GLU A 180 -13.50 -7.57 15.57
C GLU A 180 -12.98 -6.56 16.59
N TYR A 181 -12.98 -6.95 17.86
CA TYR A 181 -12.42 -6.19 18.98
C TYR A 181 -10.89 -6.21 18.95
N GLN A 182 -10.33 -5.56 17.94
CA GLN A 182 -8.91 -5.42 17.70
C GLN A 182 -8.60 -3.98 17.26
N THR A 183 -7.57 -3.39 17.85
CA THR A 183 -6.97 -2.16 17.34
C THR A 183 -6.42 -2.41 15.94
N LYS A 184 -6.86 -1.62 14.95
CA LYS A 184 -6.34 -1.67 13.58
C LYS A 184 -5.43 -0.44 13.35
N PRO A 185 -4.10 -0.59 13.30
CA PRO A 185 -3.22 0.52 12.92
C PRO A 185 -3.53 0.96 11.48
N GLY A 186 -3.78 2.25 11.30
CA GLY A 186 -3.99 2.87 9.99
C GLY A 186 -2.98 3.99 9.75
N PHE A 187 -2.67 4.27 8.49
CA PHE A 187 -1.80 5.39 8.14
C PHE A 187 -2.39 6.72 8.62
N GLY A 188 -1.52 7.62 9.07
CA GLY A 188 -1.89 8.95 9.53
C GLY A 188 -0.68 9.88 9.53
N TRP A 189 -0.95 11.18 9.47
CA TRP A 189 0.09 12.20 9.55
C TRP A 189 0.60 12.33 10.98
N VAL A 190 1.90 12.26 11.15
CA VAL A 190 2.57 12.34 12.45
C VAL A 190 3.73 13.32 12.32
N LYS A 191 4.08 14.00 13.42
CA LYS A 191 5.18 14.97 13.40
C LYS A 191 6.49 14.26 13.04
N THR A 192 7.32 14.85 12.17
CA THR A 192 8.62 14.28 11.83
C THR A 192 9.44 14.01 13.10
N GLY A 193 9.97 12.79 13.22
CA GLY A 193 10.70 12.33 14.41
C GLY A 193 9.83 11.76 15.54
N SER A 194 8.50 11.73 15.39
CA SER A 194 7.61 11.07 16.35
C SER A 194 7.30 9.63 15.95
N ASN A 195 7.28 8.73 16.94
CA ASN A 195 6.94 7.32 16.79
C ASN A 195 5.67 7.00 17.59
N PRO A 196 4.48 7.42 17.12
CA PRO A 196 3.25 7.13 17.83
C PRO A 196 2.96 5.63 17.82
N ALA A 197 2.73 5.08 19.01
CA ALA A 197 2.31 3.71 19.21
C ALA A 197 0.83 3.69 19.59
N VAL A 198 0.10 2.71 19.06
CA VAL A 198 -1.29 2.45 19.46
C VAL A 198 -1.32 1.16 20.27
N THR A 199 -1.95 1.21 21.45
CA THR A 199 -2.13 0.05 22.31
C THR A 199 -2.92 -1.04 21.58
N THR A 200 -2.39 -2.26 21.58
CA THR A 200 -3.07 -3.42 21.02
C THR A 200 -4.05 -4.00 22.05
N THR A 201 -5.19 -4.47 21.56
CA THR A 201 -6.19 -5.12 22.39
C THR A 201 -5.93 -6.63 22.45
N ALA A 202 -5.90 -7.21 23.65
CA ALA A 202 -5.92 -8.66 23.84
C ALA A 202 -7.39 -9.13 23.96
N GLY A 203 -7.99 -9.62 22.87
CA GLY A 203 -9.37 -10.09 22.89
C GLY A 203 -9.82 -10.78 21.59
N ARG A 204 -10.81 -11.66 21.70
CA ARG A 204 -11.46 -12.35 20.56
C ARG A 204 -12.92 -11.93 20.37
N GLY A 205 -13.34 -10.85 21.03
CA GLY A 205 -14.70 -10.33 20.92
C GLY A 205 -15.00 -9.83 19.51
N ARG A 206 -16.26 -9.92 19.09
CA ARG A 206 -16.76 -9.30 17.86
C ARG A 206 -18.16 -8.78 18.07
N VAL A 207 -18.52 -7.80 17.27
CA VAL A 207 -19.91 -7.40 17.04
C VAL A 207 -20.34 -8.05 15.74
N ASN A 208 -21.62 -8.41 15.61
CA ASN A 208 -22.17 -8.77 14.31
C ASN A 208 -23.23 -7.75 13.95
N ILE A 209 -23.16 -7.24 12.73
CA ILE A 209 -24.14 -6.31 12.17
C ILE A 209 -24.59 -6.91 10.85
N HIS A 210 -25.90 -7.05 10.68
CA HIS A 210 -26.50 -7.33 9.38
C HIS A 210 -27.23 -6.05 8.97
N GLY A 211 -26.74 -5.39 7.93
CA GLY A 211 -27.20 -4.07 7.53
C GLY A 211 -27.57 -3.99 6.06
N ALA A 212 -28.26 -2.90 5.72
CA ALA A 212 -28.52 -2.51 4.35
C ALA A 212 -28.20 -1.03 4.14
N LEU A 213 -28.02 -0.62 2.89
CA LEU A 213 -27.74 0.75 2.49
C LEU A 213 -28.56 1.09 1.24
N ASN A 214 -29.37 2.15 1.32
CA ASN A 214 -29.98 2.79 0.16
C ASN A 214 -29.07 3.95 -0.31
N LEU A 215 -28.69 3.96 -1.59
CA LEU A 215 -27.76 4.97 -2.11
C LEU A 215 -28.40 6.33 -2.41
N GLU A 216 -29.72 6.38 -2.59
CA GLU A 216 -30.44 7.61 -2.89
C GLU A 216 -30.76 8.39 -1.61
N THR A 217 -31.22 7.68 -0.59
CA THR A 217 -31.65 8.28 0.69
C THR A 217 -30.57 8.22 1.77
N PHE A 218 -29.52 7.43 1.57
CA PHE A 218 -28.55 7.04 2.60
C PHE A 218 -29.19 6.38 3.84
N ASP A 219 -30.43 5.88 3.71
CA ASP A 219 -31.03 5.07 4.76
C ASP A 219 -30.24 3.77 4.96
N ALA A 220 -29.90 3.48 6.21
CA ALA A 220 -29.07 2.34 6.58
C ALA A 220 -29.70 1.51 7.72
N PRO A 221 -30.74 0.71 7.46
CA PRO A 221 -31.31 -0.17 8.47
C PRO A 221 -30.31 -1.28 8.80
N PHE A 222 -30.27 -1.66 10.07
CA PHE A 222 -29.41 -2.74 10.55
C PHE A 222 -30.06 -3.51 11.71
N VAL A 223 -29.61 -4.74 11.91
CA VAL A 223 -29.90 -5.57 13.08
C VAL A 223 -28.59 -6.04 13.71
N GLU A 224 -28.63 -6.31 15.01
CA GLU A 224 -27.46 -6.72 15.81
C GLU A 224 -27.70 -8.15 16.33
N PRO A 225 -27.41 -9.18 15.52
CA PRO A 225 -27.66 -10.54 15.93
C PRO A 225 -26.47 -11.12 16.73
N THR A 226 -26.75 -12.10 17.59
CA THR A 226 -25.69 -12.88 18.25
C THR A 226 -24.88 -13.70 17.23
N THR A 227 -25.54 -14.18 16.17
CA THR A 227 -24.94 -14.88 15.02
C THR A 227 -25.62 -14.43 13.74
N VAL A 228 -24.85 -14.21 12.67
CA VAL A 228 -25.43 -13.89 11.36
C VAL A 228 -25.89 -15.18 10.69
N ASP A 229 -27.21 -15.36 10.65
CA ASP A 229 -27.90 -16.50 10.05
C ASP A 229 -29.23 -16.05 9.41
N GLY A 230 -30.06 -17.03 8.99
CA GLY A 230 -31.38 -16.77 8.39
C GLY A 230 -32.33 -16.02 9.34
N GLY A 231 -32.17 -16.23 10.65
CA GLY A 231 -32.89 -15.54 11.71
C GLY A 231 -32.50 -14.07 11.87
N SER A 232 -31.34 -13.65 11.35
CA SER A 232 -30.97 -12.23 11.23
C SER A 232 -31.44 -11.57 9.93
N ALA A 233 -31.56 -12.35 8.85
CA ALA A 233 -31.94 -11.86 7.53
C ALA A 233 -33.41 -11.41 7.48
N ALA A 234 -34.34 -12.24 7.97
CA ALA A 234 -35.77 -11.90 7.95
C ALA A 234 -36.12 -10.62 8.76
N PRO A 235 -35.57 -10.40 9.98
CA PRO A 235 -35.75 -9.13 10.70
C PRO A 235 -35.18 -7.91 9.97
N LEU A 236 -34.06 -8.05 9.25
CA LEU A 236 -33.52 -6.97 8.43
C LEU A 236 -34.50 -6.62 7.30
N LEU A 237 -35.02 -7.63 6.58
CA LEU A 237 -36.01 -7.42 5.52
C LEU A 237 -37.28 -6.74 6.06
N ALA A 238 -37.79 -7.19 7.21
CA ALA A 238 -38.93 -6.56 7.88
C ALA A 238 -38.66 -5.08 8.20
N LYS A 239 -37.45 -4.76 8.68
CA LYS A 239 -37.04 -3.39 9.00
C LYS A 239 -36.93 -2.51 7.75
N ILE A 240 -36.46 -3.07 6.63
CA ILE A 240 -36.44 -2.39 5.33
C ILE A 240 -37.87 -2.09 4.86
N GLU A 241 -38.78 -3.07 4.89
CA GLU A 241 -40.19 -2.86 4.54
C GLU A 241 -40.84 -1.77 5.40
N ALA A 242 -40.60 -1.80 6.72
CA ALA A 242 -41.16 -0.84 7.67
C ALA A 242 -40.65 0.59 7.46
N ARG A 243 -39.40 0.76 6.99
CA ARG A 243 -38.82 2.08 6.67
C ARG A 243 -39.28 2.65 5.34
N ASN A 244 -39.94 1.85 4.51
CA ASN A 244 -40.37 2.20 3.16
C ASN A 244 -41.88 1.97 3.01
N PRO A 245 -42.74 2.61 3.82
CA PRO A 245 -44.19 2.37 3.79
C PRO A 245 -44.85 2.79 2.47
N ASP A 246 -44.25 3.75 1.76
CA ASP A 246 -44.73 4.33 0.50
C ASP A 246 -44.25 3.58 -0.75
N LYS A 247 -43.36 2.59 -0.60
CA LYS A 247 -42.78 1.85 -1.73
C LYS A 247 -43.62 0.64 -2.08
N ARG A 248 -43.93 0.45 -3.36
CA ARG A 248 -44.61 -0.75 -3.89
C ARG A 248 -43.64 -1.93 -4.00
N ILE A 249 -42.41 -1.71 -4.45
CA ILE A 249 -41.36 -2.74 -4.59
C ILE A 249 -40.06 -2.24 -3.96
N ILE A 250 -39.38 -3.10 -3.21
CA ILE A 250 -38.08 -2.82 -2.62
C ILE A 250 -37.09 -3.89 -3.07
N HIS A 251 -36.17 -3.52 -3.94
CA HIS A 251 -35.12 -4.41 -4.43
C HIS A 251 -34.00 -4.50 -3.38
N VAL A 252 -33.72 -5.69 -2.87
CA VAL A 252 -32.61 -5.92 -1.94
C VAL A 252 -31.55 -6.75 -2.64
N ILE A 253 -30.37 -6.15 -2.83
CA ILE A 253 -29.20 -6.75 -3.44
C ILE A 253 -28.26 -7.22 -2.33
N TRP A 254 -27.89 -8.50 -2.30
CA TRP A 254 -26.95 -9.05 -1.32
C TRP A 254 -26.13 -10.20 -1.89
N ASP A 255 -25.15 -10.68 -1.13
CA ASP A 255 -24.26 -11.76 -1.55
C ASP A 255 -24.97 -13.14 -1.58
N ASN A 256 -24.23 -14.16 -2.03
CA ASN A 256 -24.74 -15.53 -2.15
C ASN A 256 -24.63 -16.36 -0.85
N ALA A 257 -24.54 -15.73 0.33
CA ALA A 257 -24.44 -16.46 1.59
C ALA A 257 -25.58 -17.48 1.75
N ALA A 258 -25.27 -18.67 2.25
CA ALA A 258 -26.23 -19.77 2.33
C ALA A 258 -27.47 -19.40 3.16
N TYR A 259 -27.31 -18.55 4.18
CA TYR A 259 -28.41 -18.10 5.03
C TYR A 259 -29.38 -17.14 4.35
N HIS A 260 -28.99 -16.46 3.26
CA HIS A 260 -29.90 -15.69 2.40
C HIS A 260 -30.91 -16.58 1.65
N LYS A 261 -30.63 -17.89 1.58
CA LYS A 261 -31.50 -18.90 0.97
C LYS A 261 -32.09 -19.83 2.05
N GLY A 262 -32.09 -19.40 3.31
CA GLY A 262 -32.60 -20.17 4.44
C GLY A 262 -34.13 -20.27 4.47
N PRO A 263 -34.68 -21.16 5.31
CA PRO A 263 -36.14 -21.31 5.48
C PRO A 263 -36.82 -20.03 5.96
N ASP A 264 -36.19 -19.26 6.85
CA ASP A 264 -36.77 -18.01 7.38
C ASP A 264 -36.94 -16.94 6.31
N VAL A 265 -35.94 -16.80 5.44
CA VAL A 265 -36.01 -15.87 4.30
C VAL A 265 -37.08 -16.32 3.31
N ARG A 266 -37.16 -17.62 2.98
CA ARG A 266 -38.23 -18.14 2.12
C ARG A 266 -39.61 -17.90 2.70
N ALA A 267 -39.79 -18.14 4.00
CA ALA A 267 -41.06 -17.90 4.69
C ALA A 267 -41.44 -16.41 4.67
N PHE A 268 -40.47 -15.51 4.87
CA PHE A 268 -40.69 -14.08 4.78
C PHE A 268 -41.16 -13.65 3.38
N LEU A 269 -40.51 -14.14 2.32
CA LEU A 269 -40.85 -13.79 0.93
C LEU A 269 -42.17 -14.40 0.45
N ALA A 270 -42.63 -15.50 1.07
CA ALA A 270 -43.90 -16.15 0.73
C ALA A 270 -45.13 -15.41 1.26
N ARG A 271 -44.94 -14.35 2.06
CA ARG A 271 -46.04 -13.51 2.56
C ARG A 271 -46.77 -12.81 1.39
N PRO A 272 -48.11 -12.81 1.36
CA PRO A 272 -48.89 -12.17 0.30
C PRO A 272 -48.64 -10.66 0.16
N ASP A 273 -48.29 -10.00 1.26
CA ASP A 273 -48.03 -8.56 1.35
C ASP A 273 -46.53 -8.21 1.25
N CYS A 274 -45.67 -9.18 0.94
CA CYS A 274 -44.24 -8.93 0.82
C CYS A 274 -43.93 -8.06 -0.40
N ARG A 275 -43.17 -6.98 -0.17
CA ARG A 275 -42.74 -6.02 -1.20
C ARG A 275 -41.27 -6.17 -1.56
N ILE A 276 -40.57 -7.10 -0.92
CA ILE A 276 -39.13 -7.33 -1.10
C ILE A 276 -38.89 -8.19 -2.35
N HIS A 277 -38.09 -7.67 -3.26
CA HIS A 277 -37.57 -8.40 -4.41
C HIS A 277 -36.06 -8.62 -4.25
N LEU A 278 -35.65 -9.86 -3.99
CA LEU A 278 -34.24 -10.18 -3.78
C LEU A 278 -33.48 -10.29 -5.11
N ILE A 279 -32.27 -9.72 -5.12
CA ILE A 279 -31.31 -9.81 -6.22
C ILE A 279 -29.99 -10.32 -5.65
N GLN A 280 -29.39 -11.32 -6.29
CA GLN A 280 -28.12 -11.90 -5.87
C GLN A 280 -26.96 -11.23 -6.60
N LEU A 281 -25.90 -10.88 -5.87
CA LEU A 281 -24.65 -10.44 -6.47
C LEU A 281 -23.97 -11.60 -7.23
N PRO A 282 -23.15 -11.31 -8.25
CA PRO A 282 -22.26 -12.31 -8.81
C PRO A 282 -21.30 -12.85 -7.73
N PRO A 283 -20.95 -14.15 -7.75
CA PRO A 283 -20.01 -14.72 -6.80
C PRO A 283 -18.67 -13.98 -6.79
N TYR A 284 -18.09 -13.82 -5.60
CA TYR A 284 -16.78 -13.18 -5.39
C TYR A 284 -16.67 -11.73 -5.89
N CYS A 285 -17.78 -10.99 -5.93
CA CYS A 285 -17.82 -9.58 -6.35
C CYS A 285 -18.22 -8.63 -5.21
N PRO A 286 -17.54 -8.61 -4.04
CA PRO A 286 -17.86 -7.69 -2.94
C PRO A 286 -17.72 -6.23 -3.37
N HIS A 287 -16.87 -5.98 -4.35
CA HIS A 287 -16.60 -4.69 -4.95
C HIS A 287 -17.83 -4.11 -5.70
N LEU A 288 -18.78 -4.96 -6.10
CA LEU A 288 -20.09 -4.55 -6.63
C LEU A 288 -21.14 -4.31 -5.53
N ASN A 289 -20.77 -4.42 -4.26
CA ASN A 289 -21.65 -4.19 -3.11
C ASN A 289 -21.29 -2.88 -2.38
N PRO A 290 -21.97 -1.75 -2.67
CA PRO A 290 -21.71 -0.43 -2.08
C PRO A 290 -21.69 -0.38 -0.55
N ILE A 291 -22.40 -1.28 0.14
CA ILE A 291 -22.38 -1.34 1.61
C ILE A 291 -20.97 -1.67 2.16
N GLU A 292 -20.11 -2.31 1.39
CA GLU A 292 -18.69 -2.53 1.75
C GLU A 292 -17.96 -1.20 1.99
N ARG A 293 -18.33 -0.14 1.26
CA ARG A 293 -17.79 1.20 1.50
C ARG A 293 -18.28 1.76 2.84
N LEU A 294 -19.52 1.50 3.21
CA LEU A 294 -20.04 1.89 4.53
C LEU A 294 -19.25 1.17 5.64
N TRP A 295 -18.93 -0.12 5.47
CA TRP A 295 -18.07 -0.86 6.39
C TRP A 295 -16.66 -0.26 6.47
N ALA A 296 -16.08 0.13 5.33
CA ALA A 296 -14.77 0.79 5.31
C ALA A 296 -14.79 2.12 6.09
N VAL A 297 -15.83 2.94 5.93
CA VAL A 297 -16.00 4.19 6.68
C VAL A 297 -16.18 3.93 8.17
N MET A 298 -17.01 2.95 8.54
CA MET A 298 -17.16 2.52 9.93
C MET A 298 -15.80 2.12 10.52
N HIS A 299 -14.98 1.34 9.80
CA HIS A 299 -13.66 0.96 10.27
C HIS A 299 -12.71 2.15 10.41
N GLN A 300 -12.68 3.05 9.44
CA GLN A 300 -11.89 4.28 9.50
C GLN A 300 -12.27 5.15 10.69
N GLN A 301 -13.57 5.33 10.93
CA GLN A 301 -14.04 6.19 11.99
C GLN A 301 -13.98 5.52 13.35
N VAL A 302 -14.25 4.23 13.49
CA VAL A 302 -14.44 3.58 14.80
C VAL A 302 -13.23 2.74 15.21
N THR A 303 -12.56 2.06 14.28
CA THR A 303 -11.57 1.03 14.63
C THR A 303 -10.12 1.43 14.36
N HIS A 304 -9.89 2.29 13.36
CA HIS A 304 -8.53 2.70 13.00
C HIS A 304 -7.91 3.59 14.08
N ASN A 305 -6.70 3.25 14.50
CA ASN A 305 -5.91 4.01 15.48
C ASN A 305 -6.64 4.29 16.80
N ARG A 306 -7.64 3.47 17.16
CA ARG A 306 -8.42 3.61 18.39
C ARG A 306 -8.30 2.38 19.25
N HIS A 307 -8.05 2.61 20.54
CA HIS A 307 -8.03 1.58 21.56
C HIS A 307 -9.30 1.70 22.43
N TYR A 308 -9.99 0.58 22.61
CA TYR A 308 -11.11 0.46 23.52
C TYR A 308 -10.69 -0.41 24.71
N PRO A 309 -10.77 0.10 25.95
CA PRO A 309 -10.47 -0.68 27.16
C PRO A 309 -11.33 -1.93 27.37
N THR A 310 -12.56 -1.95 26.86
CA THR A 310 -13.48 -3.09 27.01
C THR A 310 -14.25 -3.38 25.73
N GLN A 311 -14.63 -4.64 25.53
CA GLN A 311 -15.49 -5.06 24.42
C GLN A 311 -16.85 -4.32 24.43
N LYS A 312 -17.38 -3.99 25.61
CA LYS A 312 -18.62 -3.22 25.74
C LYS A 312 -18.47 -1.81 25.16
N GLN A 313 -17.36 -1.14 25.42
CA GLN A 313 -17.10 0.19 24.85
C GLN A 313 -16.91 0.13 23.33
N PHE A 314 -16.23 -0.90 22.83
CA PHE A 314 -16.11 -1.16 21.39
C PHE A 314 -17.49 -1.37 20.74
N ALA A 315 -18.33 -2.25 21.31
CA ALA A 315 -19.68 -2.51 20.82
C ALA A 315 -20.54 -1.23 20.82
N ASN A 316 -20.52 -0.48 21.93
CA ASN A 316 -21.23 0.79 22.01
C ASN A 316 -20.76 1.79 20.94
N ALA A 317 -19.47 1.85 20.62
CA ALA A 317 -18.96 2.75 19.59
C ALA A 317 -19.40 2.34 18.18
N ILE A 318 -19.41 1.04 17.88
CA ILE A 318 -19.96 0.50 16.63
C ILE A 318 -21.45 0.85 16.51
N LEU A 319 -22.24 0.60 17.56
CA LEU A 319 -23.67 0.91 17.55
C LEU A 319 -23.96 2.41 17.48
N LYS A 320 -23.15 3.23 18.15
CA LYS A 320 -23.23 4.69 18.05
C LYS A 320 -23.02 5.16 16.60
N PHE A 321 -22.07 4.55 15.88
CA PHE A 321 -21.88 4.86 14.47
C PHE A 321 -23.16 4.64 13.66
N PHE A 322 -23.81 3.49 13.82
CA PHE A 322 -25.04 3.18 13.08
C PHE A 322 -26.27 3.98 13.54
N ARG A 323 -26.39 4.27 14.83
CA ARG A 323 -27.59 4.92 15.41
C ARG A 323 -27.54 6.45 15.33
N GLU A 324 -26.36 7.03 15.36
CA GLU A 324 -26.20 8.48 15.48
C GLU A 324 -25.35 9.09 14.36
N ILE A 325 -24.25 8.45 13.96
CA ILE A 325 -23.33 9.06 12.99
C ILE A 325 -23.91 8.94 11.57
N ILE A 326 -24.40 7.75 11.18
CA ILE A 326 -25.00 7.58 9.84
C ILE A 326 -26.20 8.50 9.63
N PRO A 327 -27.18 8.60 10.53
CA PRO A 327 -28.35 9.45 10.26
C PRO A 327 -28.04 10.96 10.25
N ASN A 328 -26.99 11.40 10.97
CA ASN A 328 -26.70 12.82 11.17
C ASN A 328 -25.55 13.36 10.30
N GLU A 329 -24.74 12.51 9.68
CA GLU A 329 -23.69 12.95 8.77
C GLU A 329 -24.26 13.38 7.41
N ARG A 330 -23.78 14.52 6.89
CA ARG A 330 -24.06 14.96 5.52
C ARG A 330 -23.20 14.14 4.54
N TRP A 331 -23.61 12.92 4.28
CA TRP A 331 -22.91 11.98 3.40
C TRP A 331 -22.68 12.54 1.99
N SER A 332 -23.59 13.37 1.48
CA SER A 332 -23.41 14.11 0.21
C SER A 332 -22.16 15.00 0.17
N ARG A 333 -21.64 15.46 1.32
CA ARG A 333 -20.38 16.24 1.40
C ARG A 333 -19.13 15.38 1.51
N LYS A 334 -19.21 14.21 2.16
CA LYS A 334 -18.07 13.28 2.29
C LYS A 334 -17.84 12.43 1.03
N PHE A 335 -18.90 12.14 0.30
CA PHE A 335 -18.82 11.42 -0.96
C PHE A 335 -18.72 12.35 -2.18
N GLY A 336 -19.06 13.65 -2.03
CA GLY A 336 -18.96 14.67 -3.08
C GLY A 336 -20.21 14.74 -3.98
N PRO A 337 -20.45 15.89 -4.66
CA PRO A 337 -21.65 16.11 -5.47
C PRO A 337 -21.75 15.21 -6.72
N ASP A 338 -20.65 14.57 -7.12
CA ASP A 338 -20.58 13.63 -8.26
C ASP A 338 -20.95 12.18 -7.90
N VAL A 339 -21.35 11.90 -6.65
CA VAL A 339 -21.83 10.58 -6.22
C VAL A 339 -23.34 10.49 -6.44
N LYS A 340 -23.75 10.73 -7.69
CA LYS A 340 -24.93 10.05 -8.22
C LYS A 340 -24.46 8.65 -8.56
N VAL A 341 -25.01 7.65 -7.87
CA VAL A 341 -25.15 6.20 -8.15
C VAL A 341 -24.16 5.55 -9.16
N ASP A 342 -23.96 6.15 -10.32
CA ASP A 342 -23.05 5.79 -11.41
C ASP A 342 -21.56 5.67 -11.01
N ARG A 343 -21.05 6.51 -10.09
CA ARG A 343 -19.62 6.49 -9.72
C ARG A 343 -19.25 5.44 -8.66
N MET A 344 -20.20 4.95 -7.87
CA MET A 344 -19.91 3.98 -6.81
C MET A 344 -19.69 2.56 -7.35
N MET A 345 -20.28 2.23 -8.51
CA MET A 345 -19.92 1.02 -9.28
C MET A 345 -18.70 1.25 -10.20
N LYS A 346 -18.54 2.42 -10.83
CA LYS A 346 -17.41 2.70 -11.74
C LYS A 346 -16.05 2.89 -11.05
N VAL A 347 -16.00 3.52 -9.87
CA VAL A 347 -14.76 3.70 -9.09
C VAL A 347 -14.18 2.37 -8.61
N THR A 348 -15.02 1.34 -8.51
CA THR A 348 -14.55 0.03 -8.11
C THR A 348 -13.83 -0.72 -9.22
N ILE A 349 -14.09 -0.39 -10.49
CA ILE A 349 -13.41 -0.98 -11.64
C ILE A 349 -12.04 -0.30 -11.89
N GLN A 350 -11.88 0.98 -11.57
CA GLN A 350 -10.62 1.71 -11.79
C GLN A 350 -9.60 1.62 -10.64
N ASN A 351 -10.01 1.35 -9.41
CA ASN A 351 -9.09 1.34 -8.25
C ASN A 351 -8.35 0.01 -8.03
N GLU A 352 -8.67 -1.07 -8.76
CA GLU A 352 -7.81 -2.26 -8.78
C GLU A 352 -6.55 -2.06 -9.64
N GLU A 353 -6.57 -1.13 -10.61
CA GLU A 353 -5.44 -0.89 -11.52
C GLU A 353 -4.45 0.17 -11.02
N THR A 354 -4.88 1.19 -10.24
CA THR A 354 -3.99 2.34 -9.97
C THR A 354 -3.31 2.35 -8.61
N LYS A 355 -3.82 1.67 -7.57
CA LYS A 355 -3.20 1.66 -6.22
C LYS A 355 -2.66 3.03 -5.75
N GLU A 356 -3.30 4.13 -6.17
CA GLU A 356 -2.96 5.42 -5.59
C GLU A 356 -3.44 5.39 -4.13
N PRO A 357 -2.59 5.81 -3.17
CA PRO A 357 -3.11 6.11 -1.83
C PRO A 357 -4.23 7.13 -2.00
N PHE A 358 -5.32 6.96 -1.25
CA PHE A 358 -6.33 8.00 -1.09
C PHE A 358 -5.62 9.28 -0.66
N ALA A 359 -5.30 10.15 -1.62
CA ALA A 359 -4.87 11.50 -1.37
C ALA A 359 -6.10 12.22 -0.82
N GLY A 360 -6.05 12.49 0.48
CA GLY A 360 -6.82 13.49 1.23
C GLY A 360 -8.24 13.81 0.76
N PHE A 361 -9.21 13.42 1.58
CA PHE A 361 -10.24 14.38 1.98
C PHE A 361 -9.77 15.11 3.25
#